data_AF-A0A9E1X7R3-F1
#
_entry.id   AF-A0A9E1X7R3-F1
#
_cell.length_a   1.000
_cell.length_b   1.000
_cell.length_c   1.000
_cell.angle_alpha   90.00
_cell.angle_beta   90.00
_cell.angle_gamma   90.00
#
_symmetry.space_group_name_H-M   'P 1'
#
loop_
_entity.id
_entity.type
_entity.pdbx_description
1 polymer ?
#
loop_
_entity_poly.entity_id
_entity_poly.type
_entity_poly.pdbx_seq_one_letter_code
_entity_poly.pdbx_strand_id
1 'polypeptide(L)'
;MRLYTLIFSLFLIISLSCNRWEYDDPSIFHENEYPETYLSLIASDTIFAHYDSTDGEYTYAIDEEPSPGIMWDTLDYAFTTITTSVQQLHWWGEDKDGSIIGYKYKWSSDTSWTYTTEEDGLFYVPIRTDLDV
;
A
#
# COMPACT_ATOMS: atom_id res chain seq x y z
N MET A 1 -15.64 62.31 -32.29
CA MET A 1 -14.26 62.38 -31.75
C MET A 1 -14.09 61.78 -30.35
N ARG A 2 -15.01 62.00 -29.38
CA ARG A 2 -14.86 61.51 -27.99
C ARG A 2 -14.90 59.97 -27.80
N LEU A 3 -15.66 59.25 -28.63
CA LEU A 3 -15.78 57.78 -28.52
C LEU A 3 -14.50 57.06 -29.00
N TYR A 4 -13.91 57.50 -30.11
CA TYR A 4 -12.66 56.94 -30.63
C TYR A 4 -11.47 57.19 -29.70
N THR A 5 -11.44 58.34 -29.00
CA THR A 5 -10.43 58.63 -27.99
C THR A 5 -10.59 57.76 -26.75
N LEU A 6 -11.82 57.43 -26.34
CA LEU A 6 -12.10 56.48 -25.26
C LEU A 6 -11.69 55.04 -25.63
N ILE A 7 -11.99 54.59 -26.85
CA ILE A 7 -11.60 53.26 -27.33
C ILE A 7 -10.08 53.14 -27.42
N PHE A 8 -9.40 54.16 -27.94
CA PHE A 8 -7.95 54.19 -28.05
C PHE A 8 -7.26 54.19 -26.68
N SER A 9 -7.78 54.94 -25.71
CA SER A 9 -7.27 54.95 -24.34
C SER A 9 -7.49 53.63 -23.61
N LEU A 10 -8.63 52.95 -23.84
CA LEU A 10 -8.88 51.61 -23.32
C LEU A 10 -7.86 50.59 -23.87
N PHE A 11 -7.60 50.62 -25.18
CA PHE A 11 -6.61 49.75 -25.82
C PHE A 11 -5.20 50.01 -25.30
N LEU A 12 -4.85 51.28 -25.08
CA LEU A 12 -3.56 51.68 -24.51
C LEU A 12 -3.37 51.11 -23.10
N ILE A 13 -4.40 51.20 -22.24
CA ILE A 13 -4.36 50.68 -20.86
C ILE A 13 -4.20 49.15 -20.84
N ILE A 14 -4.86 48.45 -21.75
CA ILE A 14 -4.74 46.98 -21.87
C ILE A 14 -3.34 46.60 -22.36
N SER A 15 -2.80 47.31 -23.37
CA SER A 15 -1.44 47.05 -23.88
C SER A 15 -0.32 47.37 -22.88
N LEU A 16 -0.56 48.30 -21.95
CA LEU A 16 0.38 48.63 -20.86
C LEU A 16 0.27 47.66 -19.67
N SER A 17 -0.66 46.71 -19.69
CA SER A 17 -0.89 45.76 -18.58
C SER A 17 -0.22 44.39 -18.78
N CYS A 18 0.73 44.27 -19.71
CA CYS A 18 1.39 43.00 -20.07
C CYS A 18 1.93 42.19 -18.88
N ASN A 19 2.33 42.83 -17.78
CA ASN A 19 2.91 42.13 -16.62
C ASN A 19 1.97 42.13 -15.40
N ARG A 20 0.70 42.53 -15.56
CA ARG A 20 -0.26 42.64 -14.44
C ARG A 20 -0.80 41.28 -13.98
N TRP A 21 -0.49 40.22 -14.73
CA TRP A 21 -0.87 38.84 -14.48
C TRP A 21 0.33 37.89 -14.46
N GLU A 22 1.55 38.44 -14.40
CA GLU A 22 2.76 37.64 -14.28
C GLU A 22 2.85 37.20 -12.81
N TYR A 23 2.41 35.97 -12.58
CA TYR A 23 2.46 35.33 -11.27
C TYR A 23 3.85 34.73 -11.11
N ASP A 24 4.62 35.28 -10.17
CA ASP A 24 5.83 34.61 -9.69
C ASP A 24 5.40 33.37 -8.91
N ASP A 25 5.45 32.21 -9.56
CA ASP A 25 5.13 30.94 -8.92
C ASP A 25 6.23 30.57 -7.92
N PRO A 26 5.93 30.53 -6.61
CA PRO A 26 6.90 30.13 -5.60
C PRO A 26 7.08 28.61 -5.56
N SER A 27 6.36 27.83 -6.39
CA SER A 27 6.52 26.39 -6.44
C SER A 27 7.93 26.03 -6.88
N ILE A 28 8.59 25.20 -6.07
CA ILE A 28 9.87 24.61 -6.40
C ILE A 28 9.56 23.32 -7.13
N PHE A 29 10.07 23.16 -8.34
CA PHE A 29 9.99 21.87 -9.04
C PHE A 29 10.79 20.84 -8.24
N HIS A 30 10.12 19.84 -7.70
CA HIS A 30 10.76 18.66 -7.15
C HIS A 30 11.03 17.70 -8.30
N GLU A 31 12.29 17.26 -8.44
CA GLU A 31 12.59 16.15 -9.35
C GLU A 31 11.88 14.89 -8.87
N ASN A 32 11.53 14.00 -9.81
CA ASN A 32 10.88 12.74 -9.46
C ASN A 32 11.83 11.87 -8.63
N GLU A 33 11.53 11.69 -7.35
CA GLU A 33 12.26 10.80 -6.46
C GLU A 33 11.56 9.41 -6.41
N TYR A 34 12.26 8.39 -5.89
CA TYR A 34 11.63 7.08 -5.68
C TYR A 34 11.07 7.03 -4.26
N PRO A 35 9.88 6.44 -4.05
CA PRO A 35 9.32 6.32 -2.72
C PRO A 35 10.15 5.36 -1.86
N GLU A 36 10.25 5.66 -0.57
CA GLU A 36 10.82 4.76 0.43
C GLU A 36 9.72 3.86 0.99
N THR A 37 10.06 2.62 1.35
CA THR A 37 9.12 1.66 1.94
C THR A 37 9.70 1.10 3.23
N TYR A 38 8.88 1.11 4.26
CA TYR A 38 9.19 0.62 5.59
C TYR A 38 8.36 -0.63 5.86
N LEU A 39 8.94 -1.58 6.59
CA LEU A 39 8.31 -2.85 6.91
C LEU A 39 8.52 -3.19 8.38
N SER A 40 7.44 -3.55 9.06
CA SER A 40 7.45 -4.11 10.39
C SER A 40 6.78 -5.48 10.36
N LEU A 41 7.39 -6.47 11.02
CA LEU A 41 6.86 -7.82 11.12
C LEU A 41 6.57 -8.12 12.58
N ILE A 42 5.35 -8.57 12.84
CA ILE A 42 4.88 -9.07 14.12
C ILE A 42 4.57 -10.55 13.92
N ALA A 43 5.42 -11.41 14.46
CA ALA A 43 5.12 -12.83 14.56
C ALA A 43 4.08 -13.01 15.67
N SER A 44 2.91 -13.54 15.32
CA SER A 44 1.85 -13.86 16.25
C SER A 44 1.95 -15.33 16.68
N ASP A 45 0.91 -15.84 17.32
CA ASP A 45 0.84 -17.20 17.82
C ASP A 45 0.87 -18.25 16.69
N THR A 46 1.26 -19.47 17.06
CA THR A 46 1.17 -20.64 16.19
C THR A 46 -0.21 -21.27 16.37
N ILE A 47 -0.94 -21.45 15.27
CA ILE A 47 -2.20 -22.19 15.30
C ILE A 47 -1.94 -23.68 15.13
N PHE A 48 -2.73 -24.48 15.82
CA PHE A 48 -2.66 -25.95 15.78
C PHE A 48 -3.89 -26.52 15.07
N ALA A 49 -3.65 -27.53 14.24
CA ALA A 49 -4.70 -28.31 13.61
C ALA A 49 -5.03 -29.55 14.45
N HIS A 50 -6.32 -29.79 14.68
CA HIS A 50 -6.80 -31.08 15.13
C HIS A 50 -6.98 -32.00 13.93
N TYR A 51 -6.36 -33.18 13.96
CA TYR A 51 -6.54 -34.21 12.94
C TYR A 51 -7.54 -35.25 13.42
N ASP A 52 -8.68 -35.38 12.74
CA ASP A 52 -9.61 -36.47 12.99
C ASP A 52 -9.25 -37.69 12.14
N SER A 53 -8.82 -38.76 12.81
CA SER A 53 -8.47 -40.03 12.17
C SER A 53 -9.66 -40.79 11.55
N THR A 54 -10.89 -40.40 11.86
CA THR A 54 -12.13 -41.04 11.37
C THR A 54 -12.52 -40.54 9.99
N ASP A 55 -12.45 -39.22 9.80
CA ASP A 55 -12.87 -38.53 8.57
C ASP A 55 -11.68 -38.08 7.69
N GLY A 56 -10.46 -38.10 8.24
CA GLY A 56 -9.24 -37.65 7.53
C GLY A 56 -9.17 -36.13 7.35
N GLU A 57 -9.92 -35.38 8.15
CA GLU A 57 -10.05 -33.93 8.07
C GLU A 57 -9.18 -33.22 9.11
N TYR A 58 -8.65 -32.05 8.73
CA TYR A 58 -7.95 -31.14 9.62
C TYR A 58 -8.87 -29.99 10.02
N THR A 59 -9.07 -29.78 11.32
CA THR A 59 -9.80 -28.62 11.86
C THR A 59 -8.83 -27.63 12.49
N TYR A 60 -8.87 -26.37 12.07
CA TYR A 60 -8.00 -25.30 12.59
C TYR A 60 -8.76 -24.44 13.59
N ALA A 61 -8.12 -24.15 14.73
CA ALA A 61 -8.66 -23.19 15.70
C ALA A 61 -8.32 -21.75 15.28
N ILE A 62 -9.06 -21.23 14.29
CA ILE A 62 -8.99 -19.82 13.88
C ILE A 62 -10.21 -19.14 14.51
N ASP A 63 -10.00 -18.50 15.65
CA ASP A 63 -11.10 -17.90 16.43
C ASP A 63 -11.49 -16.49 15.95
N GLU A 64 -10.78 -15.92 14.96
CA GLU A 64 -10.94 -14.53 14.54
C GLU A 64 -10.90 -14.36 13.01
N GLU A 65 -11.90 -13.66 12.47
CA GLU A 65 -11.91 -13.18 11.08
C GLU A 65 -11.16 -11.84 11.03
N PRO A 66 -10.25 -11.62 10.06
CA PRO A 66 -9.50 -10.38 9.98
C PRO A 66 -10.43 -9.18 9.78
N SER A 67 -10.06 -8.04 10.38
CA SER A 67 -10.81 -6.78 10.24
C SER A 67 -10.96 -6.39 8.76
N PRO A 68 -12.10 -5.82 8.34
CA PRO A 68 -12.21 -5.16 7.04
C PRO A 68 -11.11 -4.10 6.89
N GLY A 69 -10.37 -4.15 5.78
CA GLY A 69 -9.22 -3.27 5.52
C GLY A 69 -7.86 -3.92 5.76
N ILE A 70 -7.80 -5.15 6.25
CA ILE A 70 -6.55 -5.91 6.34
C ILE A 70 -6.42 -6.82 5.12
N MET A 71 -5.23 -6.84 4.53
CA MET A 71 -4.91 -7.78 3.46
C MET A 71 -4.77 -9.19 4.03
N TRP A 72 -5.63 -10.13 3.63
CA TRP A 72 -5.54 -11.53 4.06
C TRP A 72 -4.98 -12.41 2.95
N ASP A 73 -3.85 -13.08 3.22
CA ASP A 73 -3.21 -14.00 2.28
C ASP A 73 -2.79 -15.29 3.00
N THR A 74 -3.16 -16.43 2.41
CA THR A 74 -2.82 -17.75 2.93
C THR A 74 -1.86 -18.39 1.94
N LEU A 75 -0.60 -18.57 2.36
CA LEU A 75 0.39 -19.16 1.49
C LEU A 75 0.02 -20.61 1.17
N ASP A 76 0.45 -21.06 -0.02
CA ASP A 76 0.39 -22.46 -0.37
C ASP A 76 0.99 -23.33 0.75
N TYR A 77 0.29 -24.39 1.08
CA TYR A 77 0.68 -25.35 2.13
C TYR A 77 0.57 -24.85 3.58
N ALA A 78 0.11 -23.61 3.82
CA ALA A 78 -0.04 -23.07 5.19
C ALA A 78 -0.83 -24.01 6.10
N PHE A 79 -1.85 -24.69 5.55
CA PHE A 79 -2.71 -25.64 6.25
C PHE A 79 -2.47 -27.09 5.81
N THR A 80 -1.21 -27.50 5.62
CA THR A 80 -0.89 -28.91 5.28
C THR A 80 -0.18 -29.65 6.40
N THR A 81 0.22 -28.93 7.44
CA THR A 81 0.85 -29.44 8.66
C THR A 81 -0.07 -29.24 9.86
N ILE A 82 0.27 -29.88 10.98
CA ILE A 82 -0.43 -29.70 12.26
C ILE A 82 -0.19 -28.33 12.91
N THR A 83 0.77 -27.56 12.39
CA THR A 83 1.16 -26.23 12.87
C THR A 83 1.27 -25.24 11.72
N THR A 84 0.78 -24.02 11.95
CA THR A 84 0.88 -22.90 11.02
C THR A 84 1.26 -21.64 11.80
N SER A 85 2.19 -20.86 11.27
CA SER A 85 2.57 -19.57 11.86
C SER A 85 1.67 -18.47 11.35
N VAL A 86 1.16 -17.64 12.25
CA VAL A 86 0.44 -16.41 11.90
C VAL A 86 1.40 -15.24 11.96
N GLN A 87 1.50 -14.48 10.87
CA GLN A 87 2.38 -13.32 10.76
C GLN A 87 1.57 -12.11 10.35
N GLN A 88 1.67 -11.03 11.12
CA GLN A 88 1.10 -9.74 10.76
C GLN A 88 2.23 -8.83 10.29
N LEU A 89 2.13 -8.33 9.07
CA LEU A 89 3.06 -7.36 8.51
C LEU A 89 2.37 -6.01 8.42
N HIS A 90 3.11 -4.97 8.76
CA HIS A 90 2.73 -3.58 8.52
C HIS A 90 3.75 -2.98 7.58
N TRP A 91 3.28 -2.28 6.55
CA TRP A 91 4.14 -1.55 5.64
C TRP A 91 3.56 -0.18 5.39
N TRP A 92 4.44 0.80 5.27
CA TRP A 92 4.07 2.15 4.88
C TRP A 92 5.16 2.71 3.98
N GLY A 93 4.84 3.78 3.28
CA GLY A 93 5.78 4.42 2.37
C GLY A 93 5.80 5.92 2.58
N GLU A 94 6.95 6.52 2.31
CA GLU A 94 7.11 7.95 2.29
C GLU A 94 7.62 8.36 0.92
N ASP A 95 6.95 9.36 0.32
CA ASP A 95 7.29 9.90 -0.98
C ASP A 95 7.49 11.41 -0.82
N LYS A 96 8.70 11.89 -1.09
CA LYS A 96 9.12 13.25 -0.73
C LYS A 96 8.56 14.31 -1.67
N ASP A 97 8.32 13.91 -2.92
CA ASP A 97 7.80 14.73 -4.02
C ASP A 97 6.33 14.39 -4.35
N GLY A 98 5.71 13.46 -3.62
CA GLY A 98 4.42 12.92 -3.99
C GLY A 98 3.63 12.25 -2.87
N SER A 99 2.87 11.23 -3.24
CA SER A 99 2.01 10.47 -2.34
C SER A 99 1.96 9.03 -2.79
N ILE A 100 1.99 8.11 -1.83
CA ILE A 100 1.91 6.69 -2.11
C ILE A 100 0.51 6.32 -2.60
N ILE A 101 0.44 5.69 -3.77
CA ILE A 101 -0.82 5.24 -4.39
C ILE A 101 -1.08 3.74 -4.21
N GLY A 102 -0.18 3.04 -3.49
CA GLY A 102 -0.31 1.63 -3.16
C GLY A 102 1.02 0.89 -3.17
N TYR A 103 0.93 -0.40 -2.87
CA TYR A 103 2.05 -1.28 -2.61
C TYR A 103 1.99 -2.51 -3.50
N LYS A 104 3.16 -3.09 -3.76
CA LYS A 104 3.27 -4.40 -4.39
C LYS A 104 4.12 -5.28 -3.51
N TYR A 105 3.64 -6.48 -3.22
CA TYR A 105 4.38 -7.49 -2.49
C TYR A 105 4.29 -8.83 -3.22
N LYS A 106 5.23 -9.73 -2.91
CA LYS A 106 5.21 -11.12 -3.35
C LYS A 106 6.02 -11.97 -2.38
N TRP A 107 5.64 -13.23 -2.22
CA TRP A 107 6.49 -14.19 -1.54
C TRP A 107 7.59 -14.71 -2.47
N SER A 108 8.66 -15.25 -1.88
CA SER A 108 9.75 -15.85 -2.64
C SER A 108 9.30 -17.08 -3.45
N SER A 109 8.20 -17.72 -3.04
CA SER A 109 7.53 -18.81 -3.76
C SER A 109 6.70 -18.35 -4.95
N ASP A 110 6.30 -17.08 -4.99
CA ASP A 110 5.29 -16.61 -5.93
C ASP A 110 5.90 -16.19 -7.25
N THR A 111 5.12 -16.40 -8.32
CA THR A 111 5.51 -16.00 -9.68
C THR A 111 5.06 -14.58 -10.04
N SER A 112 4.04 -14.06 -9.36
CA SER A 112 3.39 -12.79 -9.69
C SER A 112 3.38 -11.84 -8.48
N TRP A 113 3.33 -10.54 -8.74
CA TRP A 113 3.19 -9.52 -7.70
C TRP A 113 1.72 -9.28 -7.37
N THR A 114 1.40 -9.19 -6.09
CA THR A 114 0.08 -8.75 -5.61
C THR A 114 0.10 -7.26 -5.37
N TYR A 115 -0.91 -6.55 -5.86
CA TYR A 115 -1.10 -5.12 -5.62
C TYR A 115 -2.14 -4.91 -4.52
N THR A 116 -1.87 -3.96 -3.61
CA THR A 116 -2.78 -3.58 -2.54
C THR A 116 -2.64 -2.09 -2.24
N THR A 117 -3.70 -1.47 -1.72
CA THR A 117 -3.67 -0.11 -1.14
C THR A 117 -3.66 -0.13 0.38
N GLU A 118 -3.85 -1.31 0.99
CA GLU A 118 -3.80 -1.46 2.45
C GLU A 118 -2.35 -1.37 2.94
N GLU A 119 -2.17 -0.96 4.19
CA GLU A 119 -0.87 -0.78 4.87
C GLU A 119 -0.56 -1.90 5.86
N ASP A 120 -1.43 -2.91 5.94
CA ASP A 120 -1.23 -4.08 6.77
C ASP A 120 -1.80 -5.36 6.15
N GLY A 121 -1.24 -6.49 6.58
CA GLY A 121 -1.66 -7.80 6.12
C GLY A 121 -1.42 -8.90 7.12
N LEU A 122 -2.34 -9.87 7.11
CA LEU A 122 -2.31 -11.08 7.91
C LEU A 122 -1.99 -12.28 7.01
N PHE A 123 -0.90 -12.97 7.35
CA PHE A 123 -0.33 -14.04 6.55
C PHE A 123 -0.25 -15.34 7.35
N TYR A 124 -0.75 -16.42 6.75
CA TYR A 124 -0.63 -17.77 7.28
C TYR A 124 0.54 -18.46 6.57
N VAL A 125 1.59 -18.78 7.33
CA VAL A 125 2.86 -19.31 6.80
C VAL A 125 3.09 -20.74 7.31
N PRO A 126 3.40 -21.71 6.44
CA PRO A 126 3.68 -23.08 6.88
C PRO A 126 4.98 -23.18 7.68
N ILE A 127 4.94 -23.87 8.82
CA ILE A 127 6.14 -24.23 9.57
C ILE A 127 6.64 -25.58 9.02
N ARG A 128 7.77 -25.56 8.32
CA ARG A 128 8.33 -26.75 7.65
C ARG A 128 9.41 -27.47 8.46
N THR A 129 9.84 -26.89 9.57
CA THR A 129 10.87 -27.47 10.42
C THR A 129 10.22 -28.42 11.41
N ASP A 130 10.79 -29.61 11.56
CA ASP A 130 10.41 -30.52 12.64
C ASP A 130 10.62 -29.79 13.98
N LEU A 131 9.65 -29.90 14.87
CA LEU A 131 9.79 -29.42 16.24
C LEU A 131 10.91 -30.23 16.90
N ASP A 132 11.92 -29.56 17.45
CA ASP A 132 12.85 -30.21 18.38
C ASP A 132 12.03 -30.61 19.62
N VAL A 133 11.71 -31.90 19.74
CA VAL A 133 11.01 -32.49 20.89
C VAL A 133 12.00 -33.10 21.87
#